data_AF-A0A2U9PTA9-F1
#
_entry.id   AF-A0A2U9PTA9-F1
#
_cell.length_a   1.000
_cell.length_b   1.000
_cell.length_c   1.000
_cell.angle_alpha   90.00
_cell.angle_beta   90.00
_cell.angle_gamma   90.00
#
_symmetry.space_group_name_H-M   'P 1'
#
loop_
_entity.id
_entity.type
_entity.pdbx_description
1 polymer ?
#
loop_
_entity_poly.entity_id
_entity_poly.type
_entity_poly.pdbx_seq_one_letter_code
_entity_poly.pdbx_strand_id
1 'polypeptide(L)'
;MSAEESWVEVVPHDSRWAESYQAESKAIRAALGDYVLGIEHFGSTAVPGLIAKPIIDILVGAPAGRQPHSVIDGLGQLGYEYLGEDGRRPGRYFWRKRGVTAFNVSAVPHLGAMWQTNLAVRDFLRAHPEWAERYGQVKLVSRV
;
A
#
# COMPACT_ATOMS: atom_id res chain seq x y z
N MET A 1 17.83 4.64 -17.21
CA MET A 1 16.85 3.91 -18.04
C MET A 1 15.56 3.90 -17.26
N SER A 2 14.59 4.74 -17.64
CA SER A 2 13.29 4.76 -16.99
C SER A 2 12.61 3.43 -17.30
N ALA A 3 12.36 2.61 -16.28
CA ALA A 3 11.48 1.47 -16.45
C ALA A 3 10.12 2.05 -16.91
N GLU A 4 9.76 1.74 -18.15
CA GLU A 4 8.42 1.94 -18.68
C GLU A 4 7.43 1.43 -17.63
N GLU A 5 6.41 2.22 -17.31
CA GLU A 5 5.28 1.77 -16.51
C GLU A 5 4.57 0.66 -17.30
N SER A 6 5.06 -0.57 -17.18
CA SER A 6 4.45 -1.75 -17.78
C SER A 6 3.01 -1.83 -17.30
N TRP A 7 2.07 -1.82 -18.24
CA TRP A 7 0.63 -1.89 -18.00
C TRP A 7 0.31 -3.03 -17.01
N VAL A 8 -0.16 -2.65 -15.82
CA VAL A 8 -0.61 -3.62 -14.82
C VAL A 8 -2.10 -3.85 -15.01
N GLU A 9 -2.45 -5.06 -15.43
CA GLU A 9 -3.83 -5.49 -15.66
C GLU A 9 -4.64 -5.55 -14.34
N VAL A 10 -5.92 -5.19 -14.42
CA VAL A 10 -6.87 -5.37 -13.33
C VAL A 10 -7.40 -6.80 -13.37
N VAL A 11 -7.24 -7.54 -12.28
CA VAL A 11 -7.61 -8.96 -12.17
C VAL A 11 -8.71 -9.18 -11.13
N PRO A 12 -9.45 -10.32 -11.19
CA PRO A 12 -10.31 -10.76 -10.10
C PRO A 12 -9.58 -10.80 -8.77
N HIS A 13 -10.32 -10.59 -7.68
CA HIS A 13 -9.74 -10.64 -6.34
C HIS A 13 -9.10 -12.01 -6.06
N ASP A 14 -7.88 -11.99 -5.51
CA ASP A 14 -7.14 -13.18 -5.08
C ASP A 14 -7.01 -13.22 -3.56
N SER A 15 -7.53 -14.28 -2.93
CA SER A 15 -7.46 -14.46 -1.47
C SER A 15 -6.03 -14.56 -0.94
N ARG A 16 -5.05 -14.94 -1.77
CA ARG A 16 -3.63 -15.02 -1.41
C ARG A 16 -3.00 -13.64 -1.17
N TRP A 17 -3.65 -12.54 -1.56
CA TRP A 17 -3.17 -11.19 -1.25
C TRP A 17 -3.14 -10.93 0.25
N ALA A 18 -4.11 -11.47 1.01
CA ALA A 18 -4.12 -11.34 2.47
C ALA A 18 -2.93 -12.08 3.10
N GLU A 19 -2.62 -13.28 2.63
CA GLU A 19 -1.46 -14.06 3.12
C GLU A 19 -0.14 -13.38 2.78
N SER A 20 -0.01 -12.89 1.56
CA SER A 20 1.16 -12.15 1.08
C SER A 20 1.37 -10.86 1.88
N TYR A 21 0.31 -10.13 2.19
CA TYR A 21 0.36 -8.99 3.10
C TYR A 21 0.84 -9.39 4.51
N GLN A 22 0.32 -10.50 5.07
CA GLN A 22 0.70 -10.94 6.41
C GLN A 22 2.19 -11.31 6.49
N ALA A 23 2.73 -11.96 5.46
CA ALA A 23 4.15 -12.26 5.38
C ALA A 23 5.00 -10.98 5.27
N GLU A 24 4.65 -10.09 4.34
CA GLU A 24 5.43 -8.86 4.09
C GLU A 24 5.34 -7.88 5.28
N SER A 25 4.18 -7.76 5.92
CA SER A 25 4.01 -6.90 7.09
C SER A 25 4.88 -7.34 8.28
N LYS A 26 5.07 -8.65 8.47
CA LYS A 26 6.02 -9.20 9.46
C LYS A 26 7.47 -8.85 9.09
N ALA A 27 7.85 -8.97 7.82
CA ALA A 27 9.19 -8.61 7.37
C ALA A 27 9.48 -7.11 7.57
N ILE A 28 8.51 -6.25 7.22
CA ILE A 28 8.61 -4.80 7.42
C ILE A 28 8.74 -4.47 8.91
N ARG A 29 7.91 -5.06 9.77
CA ARG A 29 8.00 -4.86 11.22
C ARG A 29 9.36 -5.29 11.78
N ALA A 30 9.90 -6.42 11.31
CA ALA A 30 11.22 -6.88 11.73
C ALA A 30 12.34 -5.93 11.29
N ALA A 31 12.27 -5.37 10.08
CA ALA A 31 13.28 -4.46 9.55
C ALA A 31 13.24 -3.07 10.18
N LEU A 32 12.06 -2.58 10.56
CA LEU A 32 11.86 -1.20 10.99
C LEU A 32 11.67 -1.04 12.51
N GLY A 33 11.36 -2.12 13.23
CA GLY A 33 11.20 -2.13 14.69
C GLY A 33 10.19 -1.10 15.19
N ASP A 34 10.59 -0.34 16.21
CA ASP A 34 9.75 0.65 16.91
C ASP A 34 9.31 1.83 16.03
N TYR A 35 9.87 1.95 14.83
CA TYR A 35 9.39 2.93 13.86
C TYR A 35 7.96 2.64 13.38
N VAL A 36 7.53 1.37 13.41
CA VAL A 36 6.20 0.94 12.94
C VAL A 36 5.20 1.01 14.09
N LEU A 37 4.63 2.20 14.29
CA LEU A 37 3.57 2.45 15.26
C LEU A 37 2.25 1.76 14.86
N GLY A 38 2.02 1.57 13.56
CA GLY A 38 0.92 0.78 13.01
C GLY A 38 1.27 0.20 11.63
N ILE A 39 0.69 -0.95 11.27
CA ILE A 39 0.80 -1.49 9.91
C ILE A 39 -0.55 -2.09 9.50
N GLU A 40 -1.02 -1.74 8.32
CA GLU A 40 -2.33 -2.15 7.82
C GLU A 40 -2.29 -2.49 6.34
N HIS A 41 -3.07 -3.49 5.94
CA HIS A 41 -3.37 -3.74 4.53
C HIS A 41 -4.41 -2.74 4.09
N PHE A 42 -4.12 -1.95 3.06
CA PHE A 42 -5.09 -1.01 2.51
C PHE A 42 -5.12 -1.09 0.98
N GLY A 43 -5.87 -0.20 0.35
CA GLY A 43 -6.06 -0.22 -1.09
C GLY A 43 -7.02 -1.33 -1.52
N SER A 44 -7.05 -1.59 -2.82
CA SER A 44 -8.09 -2.45 -3.39
C SER A 44 -7.88 -3.93 -3.12
N THR A 45 -6.63 -4.38 -3.04
CA THR A 45 -6.28 -5.77 -2.72
C THR A 45 -6.63 -6.13 -1.27
N ALA A 46 -6.94 -5.14 -0.42
CA ALA A 46 -7.42 -5.36 0.94
C ALA A 46 -8.94 -5.60 1.02
N VAL A 47 -9.69 -5.44 -0.07
CA VAL A 47 -11.15 -5.57 -0.07
C VAL A 47 -11.55 -6.89 -0.74
N PRO A 48 -12.07 -7.89 0.01
CA PRO A 48 -12.51 -9.15 -0.56
C PRO A 48 -13.51 -8.96 -1.70
N GLY A 49 -13.30 -9.66 -2.81
CA GLY A 49 -14.17 -9.61 -3.99
C GLY A 49 -13.95 -8.39 -4.91
N LEU A 50 -13.15 -7.41 -4.52
CA LEU A 50 -12.87 -6.23 -5.35
C LEU A 50 -11.78 -6.51 -6.39
N ILE A 51 -12.09 -6.26 -7.67
CA ILE A 51 -11.09 -6.28 -8.74
C ILE A 51 -10.01 -5.20 -8.52
N ALA A 52 -8.76 -5.57 -8.78
CA ALA A 52 -7.61 -4.71 -8.52
C ALA A 52 -6.43 -5.02 -9.45
N LYS A 53 -5.53 -4.05 -9.60
CA LYS A 53 -4.15 -4.33 -10.01
C LYS A 53 -3.53 -5.24 -8.94
N PRO A 54 -2.80 -6.32 -9.28
CA PRO A 54 -2.23 -7.26 -8.31
C PRO A 54 -0.98 -6.68 -7.61
N ILE A 55 -1.16 -5.54 -6.94
CA ILE A 55 -0.16 -4.85 -6.15
C ILE A 55 -0.75 -4.66 -4.74
N ILE A 56 -0.03 -5.17 -3.74
CA ILE A 56 -0.45 -5.11 -2.34
C ILE A 56 0.00 -3.77 -1.75
N ASP A 57 -0.95 -2.94 -1.35
CA ASP A 57 -0.65 -1.65 -0.71
C ASP A 57 -0.61 -1.82 0.82
N ILE A 58 0.51 -1.43 1.42
CA ILE A 58 0.77 -1.51 2.85
C ILE A 58 0.86 -0.09 3.42
N LEU A 59 0.06 0.20 4.44
CA LEU A 59 0.07 1.47 5.14
C LEU A 59 0.86 1.32 6.43
N VAL A 60 1.95 2.08 6.56
CA VAL A 60 2.77 2.16 7.77
C VAL A 60 2.43 3.46 8.50
N GLY A 61 1.99 3.34 9.75
CA GLY A 61 1.84 4.43 10.67
C GLY A 61 3.18 4.66 11.34
N ALA A 62 3.75 5.85 11.15
CA ALA A 62 5.08 6.21 11.62
C ALA A 62 5.03 7.51 12.43
N PRO A 63 6.11 7.86 13.15
CA PRO A 63 6.30 9.22 13.67
C PRO A 63 6.17 10.27 12.56
N ALA A 64 5.64 11.44 12.90
CA ALA A 64 5.54 12.53 11.94
C ALA A 64 6.93 13.09 11.60
N GLY A 65 7.13 13.47 10.34
CA GLY A 65 8.37 14.08 9.87
C GLY A 65 9.06 13.28 8.77
N ARG A 66 10.29 13.69 8.45
CA ARG A 66 11.11 13.02 7.43
C ARG A 66 11.51 11.63 7.88
N GLN A 67 11.56 10.74 6.90
CA GLN A 67 11.95 9.35 7.11
C GLN A 67 13.44 9.27 7.41
N PRO A 68 13.86 8.66 8.54
CA PRO A 68 15.27 8.43 8.82
C PRO A 68 15.93 7.58 7.73
N HIS A 69 17.23 7.78 7.48
CA HIS A 69 17.97 6.92 6.54
C HIS A 69 17.87 5.44 6.92
N SER A 70 17.85 5.10 8.22
CA SER A 70 17.68 3.72 8.68
C SER A 70 16.37 3.06 8.21
N VAL A 71 15.30 3.83 8.03
CA VAL A 71 14.01 3.33 7.50
C VAL A 71 14.10 3.10 6.00
N ILE A 72 14.72 4.04 5.28
CA ILE A 72 14.95 3.93 3.84
C ILE A 72 15.82 2.70 3.56
N ASP A 73 16.93 2.55 4.28
CA ASP A 73 17.86 1.44 4.14
C ASP A 73 17.23 0.11 4.58
N GLY A 74 16.47 0.09 5.69
CA GLY A 74 15.78 -1.11 6.17
C GLY A 74 14.78 -1.67 5.16
N LEU A 75 13.98 -0.80 4.53
CA LEU A 75 13.11 -1.22 3.42
C LEU A 75 13.92 -1.56 2.16
N GLY A 76 15.02 -0.85 1.89
CA GLY A 76 15.94 -1.16 0.80
C GLY A 76 16.50 -2.58 0.86
N GLN A 77 16.87 -3.07 2.05
CA GLN A 77 17.32 -4.44 2.28
C GLN A 77 16.24 -5.49 2.00
N LEU A 78 14.96 -5.12 2.11
CA LEU A 78 13.82 -5.96 1.73
C LEU A 78 13.48 -5.87 0.23
N GLY A 79 14.25 -5.09 -0.54
CA GLY A 79 14.09 -4.92 -1.99
C GLY A 79 13.15 -3.79 -2.40
N TYR A 80 12.87 -2.83 -1.51
CA TYR A 80 12.07 -1.66 -1.84
C TYR A 80 12.90 -0.52 -2.43
N GLU A 81 12.40 0.08 -3.50
CA GLU A 81 12.87 1.36 -4.04
C GLU A 81 12.14 2.51 -3.34
N TYR A 82 12.88 3.46 -2.80
CA TYR A 82 12.33 4.68 -2.21
C TYR A 82 12.01 5.72 -3.29
N LEU A 83 10.75 6.18 -3.31
CA LEU A 83 10.24 7.14 -4.30
C LEU A 83 10.13 8.56 -3.75
N GLY A 84 10.44 8.76 -2.47
CA GLY A 84 10.36 10.08 -1.84
C GLY A 84 8.99 10.39 -1.22
N GLU A 85 8.81 11.68 -0.92
CA GLU A 85 7.59 12.25 -0.39
C GLU A 85 6.59 12.57 -1.51
N ASP A 86 5.30 12.40 -1.24
CA ASP A 86 4.24 12.90 -2.09
C ASP A 86 4.20 14.43 -2.04
N GLY A 87 4.68 15.10 -3.08
CA GLY A 87 4.63 16.56 -3.17
C GLY A 87 3.21 17.15 -3.09
N ARG A 88 2.16 16.35 -3.35
CA ARG A 88 0.75 16.78 -3.23
C ARG A 88 0.15 16.47 -1.85
N ARG A 89 0.79 15.59 -1.08
CA ARG A 89 0.36 15.17 0.26
C ARG A 89 1.57 15.10 1.20
N PRO A 90 2.07 16.26 1.68
CA PRO A 90 3.18 16.31 2.61
C PRO A 90 2.96 15.40 3.82
N GLY A 91 4.02 14.71 4.24
CA GLY A 91 3.98 13.69 5.27
C GLY A 91 3.61 12.29 4.79
N ARG A 92 3.39 12.08 3.48
CA ARG A 92 3.25 10.75 2.88
C ARG A 92 4.52 10.37 2.13
N TYR A 93 5.11 9.24 2.49
CA TYR A 93 6.33 8.73 1.87
C TYR A 93 6.08 7.39 1.20
N PHE A 94 6.73 7.15 0.06
CA PHE A 94 6.45 6.00 -0.79
C PHE A 94 7.64 5.12 -1.06
N TRP A 95 7.37 3.82 -1.07
CA TRP A 95 8.27 2.81 -1.60
C TRP A 95 7.52 1.85 -2.50
N ARG A 96 8.24 1.27 -3.46
CA ARG A 96 7.73 0.19 -4.30
C ARG A 96 8.67 -0.99 -4.31
N LYS A 97 8.09 -2.19 -4.29
CA LYS A 97 8.78 -3.46 -4.54
C LYS A 97 8.04 -4.14 -5.66
N ARG A 98 8.77 -4.52 -6.71
CA ARG A 98 8.24 -5.22 -7.89
C ARG A 98 8.91 -6.59 -7.96
N GLY A 99 8.16 -7.59 -8.38
CA GLY A 99 8.58 -8.99 -8.40
C GLY A 99 7.39 -9.90 -8.67
N VAL A 100 7.50 -11.19 -8.34
CA VAL A 100 6.40 -12.16 -8.45
C VAL A 100 5.18 -11.69 -7.66
N THR A 101 5.40 -11.15 -6.48
CA THR A 101 4.41 -10.39 -5.71
C THR A 101 4.87 -8.94 -5.64
N ALA A 102 4.01 -8.02 -6.06
CA ALA A 102 4.28 -6.60 -6.06
C ALA A 102 3.70 -5.93 -4.80
N PHE A 103 4.45 -5.00 -4.22
CA PHE A 103 4.05 -4.25 -3.04
C PHE A 103 4.29 -2.75 -3.22
N ASN A 104 3.41 -1.94 -2.63
CA ASN A 104 3.69 -0.54 -2.35
C ASN A 104 3.63 -0.34 -0.83
N VAL A 105 4.54 0.46 -0.29
CA VAL A 105 4.49 0.91 1.10
C VAL A 105 4.23 2.42 1.11
N SER A 106 3.27 2.84 1.91
CA SER A 106 3.00 4.24 2.23
C SER A 106 3.23 4.48 3.71
N ALA A 107 4.21 5.31 4.07
CA ALA A 107 4.37 5.76 5.45
C ALA A 107 3.66 7.11 5.65
N VAL A 108 2.86 7.21 6.72
CA VAL A 108 2.10 8.41 7.11
C VAL A 108 2.13 8.57 8.64
N PRO A 109 1.87 9.77 9.19
CA PRO A 109 1.73 9.95 10.64
C PRO A 109 0.68 8.98 11.21
N HIS A 110 1.09 8.18 12.21
CA HIS A 110 0.19 7.21 12.83
C HIS A 110 -1.01 7.90 13.46
N LEU A 111 -2.21 7.34 13.25
CA LEU A 111 -3.51 7.91 13.67
C LEU A 111 -3.83 9.31 13.10
N GLY A 112 -2.98 9.86 12.22
CA GLY A 112 -3.24 11.13 11.54
C GLY A 112 -4.33 11.02 10.46
N ALA A 113 -4.66 12.15 9.83
CA ALA A 113 -5.74 12.23 8.84
C ALA A 113 -5.57 11.21 7.70
N MET A 114 -4.40 11.13 7.08
CA MET A 114 -4.16 10.16 5.99
C MET A 114 -4.25 8.71 6.45
N TRP A 115 -3.82 8.39 7.69
CA TRP A 115 -3.98 7.07 8.25
C TRP A 115 -5.47 6.71 8.33
N GLN A 116 -6.26 7.58 8.97
CA GLN A 116 -7.69 7.35 9.16
C GLN A 116 -8.46 7.29 7.83
N THR A 117 -8.22 8.24 6.91
CA THR A 117 -8.93 8.29 5.63
C THR A 117 -8.67 7.05 4.76
N ASN A 118 -7.42 6.58 4.67
CA ASN A 118 -7.12 5.38 3.88
C ASN A 118 -7.81 4.13 4.45
N LEU A 119 -7.85 3.98 5.78
CA LEU A 119 -8.53 2.86 6.42
C LEU A 119 -10.05 2.99 6.31
N ALA A 120 -10.60 4.20 6.46
CA ALA A 120 -12.03 4.45 6.31
C ALA A 120 -12.54 4.06 4.91
N VAL A 121 -11.79 4.35 3.84
CA VAL A 121 -12.15 3.90 2.49
C VAL A 121 -12.16 2.38 2.39
N ARG A 122 -11.12 1.70 2.89
CA ARG A 122 -11.06 0.23 2.89
C ARG A 122 -12.24 -0.36 3.64
N ASP A 123 -12.49 0.11 4.86
CA ASP A 123 -13.49 -0.45 5.75
C ASP A 123 -14.91 -0.17 5.23
N PHE A 124 -15.14 1.00 4.63
CA PHE A 124 -16.38 1.29 3.91
C PHE A 124 -16.59 0.30 2.74
N LEU A 125 -15.61 0.11 1.86
CA LEU A 125 -15.77 -0.81 0.73
C LEU A 125 -15.95 -2.27 1.16
N ARG A 126 -15.35 -2.68 2.29
CA ARG A 126 -15.59 -4.01 2.89
C ARG A 126 -17.01 -4.17 3.42
N ALA A 127 -17.58 -3.13 4.02
CA ALA A 127 -18.93 -3.14 4.56
C ALA A 127 -20.02 -2.99 3.49
N HIS A 128 -19.65 -2.51 2.29
CA HIS A 128 -20.58 -2.14 1.22
C HIS A 128 -20.18 -2.78 -0.13
N PRO A 129 -20.46 -4.08 -0.35
CA PRO A 129 -20.09 -4.80 -1.57
C PRO A 129 -20.61 -4.14 -2.87
N GLU A 130 -21.80 -3.55 -2.83
CA GLU A 130 -22.39 -2.83 -3.97
C GLU A 130 -21.58 -1.58 -4.37
N TRP A 131 -20.94 -0.93 -3.39
CA TRP A 131 -20.05 0.20 -3.64
C TRP A 131 -18.66 -0.27 -4.08
N ALA A 132 -18.18 -1.40 -3.55
CA ALA A 132 -16.95 -2.04 -4.03
C ALA A 132 -17.06 -2.43 -5.52
N GLU A 133 -18.17 -3.03 -5.93
CA GLU A 133 -18.40 -3.39 -7.33
C GLU A 133 -18.37 -2.15 -8.24
N ARG A 134 -19.13 -1.10 -7.89
CA ARG A 134 -19.14 0.17 -8.64
C ARG A 134 -17.76 0.80 -8.71
N TYR A 135 -17.04 0.81 -7.58
CA TYR A 135 -15.66 1.32 -7.53
C TYR A 135 -14.72 0.52 -8.44
N GLY A 136 -14.90 -0.81 -8.51
CA GLY A 136 -14.17 -1.68 -9.44
C GLY A 136 -14.45 -1.35 -10.91
N GLN A 137 -15.72 -1.18 -11.28
CA GLN A 137 -16.12 -0.87 -12.66
C GLN A 137 -15.46 0.41 -13.19
N VAL A 138 -15.35 1.46 -12.35
CA VAL A 138 -14.67 2.71 -12.73
C VAL A 138 -13.22 2.48 -13.15
N LYS A 139 -12.52 1.51 -12.55
CA LYS A 139 -11.11 1.20 -12.88
C LYS A 139 -10.95 0.50 -14.22
N LEU A 140 -11.96 -0.22 -14.70
CA LEU A 140 -11.93 -0.83 -16.03
C LEU A 140 -12.06 0.23 -17.13
N VAL A 141 -12.78 1.32 -16.84
CA VAL A 141 -13.03 2.43 -17.77
C VAL A 141 -11.93 3.50 -17.68
N SER A 142 -11.42 3.73 -16.48
CA SER A 142 -10.36 4.69 -16.21
C SER A 142 -9.01 3.98 -16.38
N ARG A 143 -8.39 4.14 -17.56
CA ARG A 143 -7.02 3.66 -17.85
C ARG A 143 -5.96 4.45 -17.05
N VAL A 144 -6.03 4.40 -15.72
CA VAL A 144 -5.13 5.06 -14.76
C VAL A 144 -4.38 4.00 -13.96
#